data_AF-A0A5E4C9W1-F1
#
_entry.id   AF-A0A5E4C9W1-F1
#
_cell.length_a   1.000
_cell.length_b   1.000
_cell.length_c   1.000
_cell.angle_alpha   90.00
_cell.angle_beta   90.00
_cell.angle_gamma   90.00
#
_symmetry.space_group_name_H-M   'P 1'
#
loop_
_entity.id
_entity.type
_entity.pdbx_description
1 polymer ?
#
loop_
_entity_poly.entity_id
_entity_poly.type
_entity_poly.pdbx_seq_one_letter_code
_entity_poly.pdbx_strand_id
1 'polypeptide(L)'
;MAFIWQSTPDIRTKLQRLDNLQDFSLVDLLKEAEKIFNKRETPEEREDRIRKMQEEGDLKLREESDKREREKDRRRNRELSKILATLVQAGHQGDKVSRDRERSRPRVDRDQCAYCKEKGHWVKDCPKRPPNPRRDTNRTPQLLAVDED
;
A
#
# COMPACT_ATOMS: atom_id res chain seq x y z
N MET A 1 44.18 -27.24 45.14
CA MET A 1 43.38 -26.02 44.91
C MET A 1 41.90 -26.29 45.21
N ALA A 2 41.47 -26.11 46.47
CA ALA A 2 40.10 -26.46 46.92
C ALA A 2 39.00 -25.58 46.30
N PHE A 3 39.32 -24.30 46.01
CA PHE A 3 38.40 -23.31 45.44
C PHE A 3 37.72 -23.77 44.15
N ILE A 4 38.47 -24.36 43.22
CA ILE A 4 37.96 -24.79 41.90
C ILE A 4 36.94 -25.93 42.06
N TRP A 5 37.19 -26.86 42.99
CA TRP A 5 36.30 -27.99 43.26
C TRP A 5 35.02 -27.59 44.00
N GLN A 6 35.08 -26.53 44.81
CA GLN A 6 33.94 -25.97 45.55
C GLN A 6 33.11 -24.95 44.75
N SER A 7 33.63 -24.48 43.60
CA SER A 7 32.94 -23.53 42.73
C SER A 7 31.75 -24.16 42.00
N THR A 8 30.83 -23.33 41.50
CA THR A 8 29.69 -23.81 40.69
C THR A 8 30.18 -24.55 39.44
N PRO A 9 29.40 -25.51 38.89
CA PRO A 9 29.87 -26.39 37.81
C PRO A 9 30.39 -25.65 36.57
N ASP A 10 29.76 -24.54 36.22
CA ASP A 10 30.11 -23.71 35.08
C ASP A 10 31.28 -22.74 35.34
N ILE A 11 31.54 -22.32 36.60
CA ILE A 11 32.78 -21.59 36.95
C ILE A 11 33.90 -22.61 36.92
N ARG A 12 33.71 -23.76 37.57
CA ARG A 12 34.69 -24.86 37.63
C ARG A 12 35.16 -25.27 36.24
N THR A 13 34.22 -25.55 35.34
CA THR A 13 34.56 -26.00 33.98
C THR A 13 35.32 -24.95 33.19
N LYS A 14 35.03 -23.65 33.41
CA LYS A 14 35.73 -22.56 32.74
C LYS A 14 37.10 -22.28 33.36
N LEU A 15 37.24 -22.36 34.69
CA LEU A 15 38.53 -22.24 35.37
C LEU A 15 39.46 -23.40 35.01
N GLN A 16 38.96 -24.63 34.93
CA GLN A 16 39.75 -25.81 34.53
C GLN A 16 40.29 -25.74 33.09
N ARG A 17 39.70 -24.89 32.24
CA ARG A 17 40.14 -24.66 30.85
C ARG A 17 41.19 -23.55 30.72
N LEU A 18 41.57 -22.88 31.80
CA LEU A 18 42.64 -21.88 31.77
C LEU A 18 43.98 -22.59 31.63
N ASP A 19 44.78 -22.18 30.65
CA ASP A 19 46.17 -22.62 30.51
C ASP A 19 46.99 -22.09 31.70
N ASN A 20 47.98 -22.87 32.16
CA ASN A 20 48.88 -22.54 33.27
C ASN A 20 48.20 -22.33 34.64
N LEU A 21 47.20 -23.15 34.97
CA LEU A 21 46.47 -23.13 36.24
C LEU A 21 47.36 -23.17 37.51
N GLN A 22 48.60 -23.67 37.38
CA GLN A 22 49.62 -23.70 38.43
C GLN A 22 50.18 -22.31 38.79
N ASP A 23 50.17 -21.37 37.84
CA ASP A 23 50.70 -20.02 38.02
C ASP A 23 49.66 -19.04 38.59
N PHE A 24 48.40 -19.47 38.68
CA PHE A 24 47.32 -18.65 39.21
C PHE A 24 47.34 -18.65 40.74
N SER A 25 47.45 -17.45 41.30
CA SER A 25 47.16 -17.25 42.72
C SER A 25 45.65 -17.38 42.97
N LEU A 26 45.28 -17.58 44.25
CA LEU A 26 43.88 -17.59 44.65
C LEU A 26 43.15 -16.29 44.25
N VAL A 27 43.84 -15.15 44.29
CA VAL A 27 43.29 -13.84 43.92
C VAL A 27 42.99 -13.78 42.42
N ASP A 28 43.84 -14.35 41.58
CA ASP A 28 43.64 -14.37 40.13
C ASP A 28 42.50 -15.31 39.74
N LEU A 29 42.42 -16.48 40.41
CA LEU A 29 41.30 -17.41 40.27
C LEU A 29 39.95 -16.77 40.68
N LEU A 30 39.95 -15.96 41.74
CA LEU A 30 38.75 -15.21 42.17
C LEU A 30 38.34 -14.16 41.13
N LYS A 31 39.29 -13.38 40.61
CA LYS A 31 39.02 -12.38 39.56
C LYS A 31 38.46 -13.03 38.28
N GLU A 32 39.04 -14.15 37.85
CA GLU A 32 38.54 -14.82 36.64
C GLU A 32 37.17 -15.49 36.91
N ALA A 33 36.94 -16.04 38.10
CA ALA A 33 35.63 -16.56 38.50
C ALA A 33 34.54 -15.47 38.52
N GLU A 34 34.85 -14.29 39.03
CA GLU A 34 33.94 -13.13 39.05
C GLU A 34 33.62 -12.65 37.64
N LYS A 35 34.63 -12.54 36.77
CA LYS A 35 34.43 -12.21 35.35
C LYS A 35 33.58 -13.26 34.63
N ILE A 36 33.76 -14.54 34.96
CA ILE A 36 32.93 -15.62 34.43
C ILE A 36 31.49 -15.51 34.96
N PHE A 37 31.31 -15.15 36.22
CA PHE A 37 30.01 -14.95 36.85
C PHE A 37 29.24 -13.79 36.19
N ASN A 38 29.89 -12.64 36.06
CA ASN A 38 29.31 -11.43 35.46
C ASN A 38 29.00 -11.58 33.96
N LYS A 39 29.68 -12.50 33.26
CA LYS A 39 29.43 -12.81 31.84
C LYS A 39 28.39 -13.92 31.64
N ARG A 40 27.77 -14.44 32.69
CA ARG A 40 26.67 -15.37 32.53
C ARG A 40 25.43 -14.57 32.20
N GLU A 41 24.77 -14.98 31.12
CA GLU A 41 23.37 -14.65 30.90
C GLU A 41 22.62 -15.02 32.17
N THR A 42 22.03 -14.01 32.82
CA THR A 42 21.24 -14.27 34.02
C THR A 42 20.03 -15.12 33.61
N PRO A 43 19.46 -15.93 34.51
CA PRO A 43 18.26 -16.69 34.20
C PRO A 43 17.14 -15.79 33.64
N GLU A 44 17.03 -14.56 34.13
CA GLU A 44 16.08 -13.55 33.68
C GLU A 44 16.32 -13.08 32.23
N GLU A 45 17.58 -12.78 31.84
CA GLU A 45 17.89 -12.42 30.45
C GLU A 45 17.59 -13.55 29.45
N ARG A 46 17.83 -14.80 29.85
CA ARG A 46 17.49 -15.97 29.04
C ARG A 46 15.98 -16.10 28.87
N GLU A 47 15.21 -15.96 29.95
CA GLU A 47 13.75 -15.99 29.92
C GLU A 47 13.18 -14.86 29.07
N ASP A 48 13.73 -13.66 29.18
CA ASP A 48 13.37 -12.51 28.36
C ASP A 48 13.62 -12.75 26.87
N ARG A 49 14.75 -13.37 26.52
CA ARG A 49 15.02 -13.75 25.12
C ARG A 49 14.02 -14.79 24.62
N ILE A 50 13.70 -15.79 25.43
CA ILE A 50 12.70 -16.82 25.08
C ILE A 50 11.33 -16.16 24.90
N ARG A 51 10.92 -15.28 25.81
CA ARG A 51 9.66 -14.55 25.75
C ARG A 51 9.57 -13.68 24.51
N LYS A 52 10.63 -12.93 24.18
CA LYS A 52 10.69 -12.14 22.93
C LYS A 52 10.58 -13.00 21.69
N MET A 53 11.30 -14.13 21.63
CA MET A 53 11.18 -15.05 20.49
C MET A 53 9.77 -15.62 20.34
N GLN A 54 9.12 -15.93 21.46
CA GLN A 54 7.75 -16.43 21.47
C GLN A 54 6.75 -15.36 21.03
N GLU A 55 6.87 -14.13 21.56
CA GLU A 55 6.04 -12.99 21.15
C GLU A 55 6.22 -12.65 19.67
N GLU A 56 7.47 -12.64 19.17
CA GLU A 56 7.74 -12.46 17.74
C GLU A 56 7.16 -13.58 16.89
N GLY A 57 7.20 -14.82 17.37
CA GLY A 57 6.57 -15.97 16.72
C GLY A 57 5.05 -15.81 16.63
N ASP A 58 4.41 -15.43 17.73
CA ASP A 58 2.97 -15.20 17.81
C ASP A 58 2.53 -14.02 16.91
N LEU A 59 3.32 -12.95 16.87
CA LEU A 59 3.09 -11.81 15.98
C LEU A 59 3.16 -12.23 14.50
N LYS A 60 4.16 -13.03 14.12
CA LYS A 60 4.28 -13.56 12.74
C LYS A 60 3.10 -14.44 12.36
N LEU A 61 2.69 -15.35 13.26
CA LEU A 61 1.52 -16.21 13.05
C LEU A 61 0.24 -15.39 12.85
N ARG A 62 0.04 -14.35 13.66
CA ARG A 62 -1.10 -13.45 13.51
C ARG A 62 -1.08 -12.70 12.17
N GLU A 63 0.07 -12.16 11.78
CA GLU A 63 0.21 -11.45 10.51
C GLU A 63 -0.07 -12.36 9.31
N GLU A 64 0.39 -13.62 9.36
CA GLU A 64 0.09 -14.62 8.34
C GLU A 64 -1.41 -14.95 8.26
N SER A 65 -2.07 -15.11 9.42
CA SER A 65 -3.52 -15.31 9.49
C SER A 65 -4.29 -14.13 8.87
N ASP A 66 -3.93 -12.90 9.22
CA ASP A 66 -4.54 -11.68 8.68
C ASP A 66 -4.35 -11.58 7.15
N LYS A 67 -3.17 -11.94 6.64
CA LYS A 67 -2.91 -12.00 5.19
C LYS A 67 -3.83 -13.00 4.50
N ARG A 68 -3.97 -14.20 5.07
CA ARG A 68 -4.85 -15.24 4.56
C ARG A 68 -6.33 -14.83 4.59
N GLU A 69 -6.76 -14.14 5.63
CA GLU A 69 -8.12 -13.61 5.73
C GLU A 69 -8.39 -12.53 4.67
N ARG A 70 -7.49 -11.56 4.52
CA ARG A 70 -7.60 -10.53 3.47
C ARG A 70 -7.65 -11.12 2.07
N GLU A 71 -6.93 -12.20 1.81
CA GLU A 71 -7.00 -12.91 0.53
C GLU A 71 -8.38 -13.57 0.31
N LYS A 72 -8.92 -14.24 1.33
CA LYS A 72 -10.28 -14.80 1.27
C LYS A 72 -11.33 -13.72 1.02
N ASP A 73 -11.21 -12.57 1.69
CA ASP A 73 -12.08 -11.42 1.48
C ASP A 73 -11.99 -10.88 0.06
N ARG A 74 -10.77 -10.77 -0.48
CA ARG A 74 -10.59 -10.40 -1.89
C ARG A 74 -11.24 -11.40 -2.84
N ARG A 75 -11.18 -12.70 -2.56
CA ARG A 75 -11.85 -13.73 -3.37
C ARG A 75 -13.38 -13.55 -3.30
N ARG A 76 -13.95 -13.45 -2.09
CA ARG A 76 -15.39 -13.23 -1.88
C ARG A 76 -15.86 -11.96 -2.60
N ASN A 77 -15.13 -10.85 -2.46
CA ASN A 77 -15.50 -9.60 -3.09
C ASN A 77 -15.41 -9.65 -4.62
N ARG A 78 -14.43 -10.37 -5.18
CA ARG A 78 -14.36 -10.62 -6.64
C ARG A 78 -15.57 -11.43 -7.13
N GLU A 79 -16.00 -12.43 -6.40
CA GLU A 79 -17.18 -13.24 -6.74
C GLU A 79 -18.46 -12.41 -6.67
N LEU A 80 -18.65 -11.63 -5.60
CA LEU A 80 -19.77 -10.70 -5.47
C LEU A 80 -19.77 -9.66 -6.61
N SER A 81 -18.60 -9.11 -6.95
CA SER A 81 -18.46 -8.17 -8.07
C SER A 81 -18.86 -8.79 -9.41
N LYS A 82 -18.52 -10.07 -9.64
CA LYS A 82 -18.95 -10.79 -10.85
C LYS A 82 -20.46 -10.96 -10.90
N ILE A 83 -21.09 -11.30 -9.78
CA ILE A 83 -22.56 -11.46 -9.69
C ILE A 83 -23.26 -10.11 -9.90
N LEU A 84 -22.76 -9.04 -9.28
CA LEU A 84 -23.29 -7.69 -9.51
C LEU A 84 -23.15 -7.29 -10.98
N ALA A 85 -22.01 -7.57 -11.61
CA ALA A 85 -21.80 -7.30 -13.03
C ALA A 85 -22.75 -8.10 -13.93
N THR A 86 -23.01 -9.38 -13.64
CA THR A 86 -23.96 -10.18 -14.42
C THR A 86 -25.40 -9.70 -14.24
N LEU A 87 -25.80 -9.29 -13.04
CA LEU A 87 -27.12 -8.68 -12.79
C LEU A 87 -27.31 -7.37 -13.54
N VAL A 88 -26.29 -6.50 -13.56
CA VAL A 88 -26.29 -5.26 -14.36
C VAL A 88 -26.37 -5.58 -15.86
N GLN A 89 -25.62 -6.58 -16.33
CA GLN A 89 -25.68 -7.00 -17.74
C GLN A 89 -27.04 -7.62 -18.13
N ALA A 90 -27.68 -8.37 -17.24
CA ALA A 90 -29.03 -8.91 -17.45
C ALA A 90 -30.08 -7.79 -17.53
N GLY A 91 -29.94 -6.75 -16.70
CA GLY A 91 -30.74 -5.52 -16.82
C GLY A 91 -30.54 -4.78 -18.15
N HIS A 92 -29.37 -4.91 -18.78
CA HIS A 92 -29.08 -4.35 -20.10
C HIS A 92 -29.41 -5.28 -21.29
N GLN A 93 -29.73 -6.56 -21.07
CA GLN A 93 -30.13 -7.48 -22.16
C GLN A 93 -31.59 -7.28 -22.60
N GLY A 94 -32.44 -6.69 -21.74
CA GLY A 94 -33.77 -6.20 -22.13
C GLY A 94 -33.74 -4.96 -23.05
N ASP A 95 -32.56 -4.39 -23.29
CA ASP A 95 -32.39 -3.08 -23.94
C ASP A 95 -31.46 -3.12 -25.18
N LYS A 96 -31.15 -4.33 -25.67
CA LYS A 96 -30.36 -4.55 -26.90
C LYS A 96 -31.17 -4.38 -28.20
N VAL A 97 -32.34 -3.75 -28.13
CA VAL A 97 -33.03 -3.16 -29.30
C VAL A 97 -32.93 -1.62 -29.28
N SER A 98 -32.30 -1.01 -28.26
CA SER A 98 -32.38 0.44 -28.03
C SER A 98 -31.04 1.19 -27.99
N ARG A 99 -29.88 0.52 -28.06
CA ARG A 99 -28.56 1.19 -27.93
C ARG A 99 -27.92 1.73 -29.21
N ASP A 100 -28.64 1.76 -30.33
CA ASP A 100 -28.24 2.52 -31.53
C ASP A 100 -28.90 3.91 -31.61
N ARG A 101 -29.81 4.25 -30.68
CA ARG A 101 -30.61 5.49 -30.75
C ARG A 101 -30.19 6.60 -29.79
N GLU A 102 -29.27 6.35 -28.86
CA GLU A 102 -28.86 7.36 -27.86
C GLU A 102 -27.57 8.12 -28.24
N ARG A 103 -27.30 8.25 -29.54
CA ARG A 103 -26.53 9.38 -30.11
C ARG A 103 -27.32 10.15 -31.17
N SER A 104 -28.60 9.86 -31.37
CA SER A 104 -29.44 10.72 -32.22
C SER A 104 -29.95 11.88 -31.39
N ARG A 105 -29.23 13.01 -31.50
CA ARG A 105 -29.87 14.33 -31.38
C ARG A 105 -31.18 14.30 -32.20
N PRO A 106 -32.24 15.02 -31.80
CA PRO A 106 -33.47 15.09 -32.58
C PRO A 106 -33.11 15.36 -34.04
N ARG A 107 -33.49 14.46 -34.95
CA ARG A 107 -33.24 14.63 -36.38
C ARG A 107 -34.05 15.85 -36.82
N VAL A 108 -33.40 17.00 -36.85
CA VAL A 108 -33.89 18.13 -37.64
C VAL A 108 -33.90 17.68 -39.10
N ASP A 109 -35.01 17.91 -39.79
CA ASP A 109 -35.12 17.67 -41.23
C ASP A 109 -33.95 18.35 -41.96
N ARG A 110 -33.56 17.83 -43.14
CA ARG A 110 -32.39 18.34 -43.91
C ARG A 110 -32.37 19.87 -44.10
N ASP A 111 -33.55 20.51 -44.08
CA ASP A 111 -33.72 21.95 -44.30
C ASP A 111 -34.25 22.70 -43.08
N GLN A 112 -34.27 22.09 -41.88
CA GLN A 112 -34.83 22.65 -40.66
C GLN A 112 -33.75 23.24 -39.74
N CYS A 113 -33.93 24.50 -39.34
CA CYS A 113 -33.06 25.16 -38.38
C CYS A 113 -33.10 24.47 -37.00
N ALA A 114 -31.93 24.10 -36.45
CA ALA A 114 -31.86 23.43 -35.15
C ALA A 114 -32.20 24.30 -33.93
N TYR A 115 -32.36 25.61 -34.11
CA TYR A 115 -32.72 26.54 -33.04
C TYR A 115 -34.23 26.83 -33.05
N CYS A 116 -34.76 27.42 -34.13
CA CYS A 116 -36.17 27.81 -34.21
C CYS A 116 -37.08 26.76 -34.88
N LYS A 117 -36.51 25.68 -35.44
CA LYS A 117 -37.23 24.60 -36.14
C LYS A 117 -38.01 25.02 -37.40
N GLU A 118 -37.72 26.20 -37.98
CA GLU A 118 -38.27 26.63 -39.27
C GLU A 118 -37.42 26.14 -40.44
N LYS A 119 -38.03 25.97 -41.63
CA LYS A 119 -37.33 25.53 -42.84
C LYS A 119 -36.72 26.70 -43.61
N GLY A 120 -35.64 26.45 -44.36
CA GLY A 120 -35.04 27.43 -45.28
C GLY A 120 -33.81 28.18 -44.76
N HIS A 121 -33.36 27.91 -43.53
CA HIS A 121 -32.10 28.44 -43.01
C HIS A 121 -31.44 27.46 -42.02
N TRP A 122 -30.11 27.52 -41.91
CA TRP A 122 -29.35 26.72 -40.95
C TRP A 122 -29.24 27.43 -39.60
N VAL A 123 -28.87 26.70 -38.54
CA VAL A 123 -28.76 27.26 -37.18
C VAL A 123 -27.79 28.45 -37.08
N LYS A 124 -26.83 28.55 -38.01
CA LYS A 124 -25.85 29.65 -38.08
C LYS A 124 -26.48 30.95 -38.58
N ASP A 125 -27.49 30.85 -39.44
CA ASP A 125 -28.12 31.98 -40.14
C ASP A 125 -29.53 32.27 -39.59
N CYS A 126 -29.85 31.71 -38.42
CA CYS A 126 -31.16 31.85 -37.81
C CYS A 126 -31.38 33.28 -37.28
N PRO A 127 -32.38 34.02 -37.80
CA PRO A 127 -32.63 35.40 -37.37
C PRO A 127 -33.10 35.50 -35.91
N LYS A 128 -33.56 34.38 -35.34
CA LYS A 128 -34.03 34.27 -33.95
C LYS A 128 -32.90 33.89 -32.98
N ARG A 129 -31.70 33.53 -33.48
CA ARG A 129 -30.62 33.04 -32.63
C ARG A 129 -29.80 34.19 -32.06
N PRO A 130 -29.64 34.29 -30.72
CA PRO A 130 -28.81 35.35 -30.13
C PRO A 130 -27.34 35.17 -30.53
N PRO A 131 -26.60 36.25 -30.81
CA PRO A 131 -25.17 36.20 -31.08
C PRO A 131 -24.45 35.59 -29.87
N ASN A 132 -23.61 34.58 -30.13
CA ASN A 132 -22.88 33.89 -29.06
C ASN A 132 -21.64 34.70 -28.69
N PRO A 133 -21.52 35.23 -27.45
CA PRO A 133 -20.39 36.06 -27.05
C PRO A 133 -19.04 35.32 -27.02
N ARG A 134 -19.04 33.99 -27.15
CA ARG A 134 -17.81 33.17 -27.07
C ARG A 134 -17.14 32.85 -28.41
N ARG A 135 -17.56 33.49 -29.50
CA ARG A 135 -17.03 33.18 -30.85
C ARG A 135 -16.23 34.30 -31.50
N ASP A 136 -15.98 35.42 -30.80
CA ASP A 136 -15.17 36.55 -31.29
C ASP A 136 -13.68 36.49 -30.92
N THR A 137 -13.23 35.51 -30.12
CA THR A 137 -11.82 35.47 -29.66
C THR A 137 -10.84 34.87 -30.68
N ASN A 138 -11.18 34.80 -31.97
CA ASN A 138 -10.30 34.20 -32.98
C ASN A 138 -10.28 34.99 -34.29
N ARG A 139 -9.96 36.29 -34.21
CA ARG A 139 -9.40 37.07 -35.31
C ARG A 139 -8.83 38.40 -34.80
N THR A 140 -7.53 38.42 -34.54
CA THR A 140 -6.54 39.46 -34.95
C THR A 140 -5.19 39.18 -34.27
N PRO A 141 -4.09 38.94 -35.01
CA PRO A 141 -2.76 39.00 -34.43
C PRO A 141 -2.36 40.48 -34.33
N GLN A 142 -2.27 41.01 -33.12
CA GLN A 142 -1.71 42.34 -32.89
C GLN A 142 -0.23 42.16 -32.54
N LEU A 143 0.61 42.41 -33.55
CA LEU A 143 2.07 42.54 -33.44
C LEU A 143 2.42 43.55 -32.34
N LEU A 144 3.22 43.13 -31.37
CA LEU A 144 3.90 44.01 -30.42
C LEU A 144 5.38 44.11 -30.80
N ALA A 145 5.79 45.36 -31.01
CA ALA A 145 7.08 46.01 -30.79
C ALA A 145 8.39 45.22 -31.00
N VAL A 146 9.23 45.76 -31.90
CA VAL A 146 10.69 45.77 -31.71
C VAL A 146 11.10 47.24 -31.70
N ASP A 147 11.62 47.69 -30.58
CA ASP A 147 12.34 48.95 -30.39
C ASP A 147 13.67 48.90 -31.17
N GLU A 148 14.03 49.98 -31.90
CA GLU A 148 15.42 50.27 -32.28
C GLU A 148 15.67 51.80 -32.23
N ASP A 149 16.61 52.16 -31.34
CA ASP A 149 17.46 53.36 -31.15
C ASP A 149 16.99 54.78 -31.55
#